data_AF-A0A1I1M2J7-F1
#
_entry.id   AF-A0A1I1M2J7-F1
#
_cell.length_a   1.000
_cell.length_b   1.000
_cell.length_c   1.000
_cell.angle_alpha   90.00
_cell.angle_beta   90.00
_cell.angle_gamma   90.00
#
_symmetry.space_group_name_H-M   'P 1'
#
loop_
_entity.id
_entity.type
_entity.pdbx_description
1 polymer ?
#
loop_
_entity_poly.entity_id
_entity_poly.type
_entity_poly.pdbx_seq_one_letter_code
_entity_poly.pdbx_strand_id
1 'polypeptide(L)'
;MTKDTNKFRVIFMTLVSALLFCSLIVAGSLSPLTDSGPKANKFGTYGMWASIGMILVFYILPLILYMVGVNVMKIVMAVFCGFGILTILTILVVILTMGKSPILLVLCIATLIANILWYFMAFHSPSKLNQQKRII
;
A
#
# COMPACT_ATOMS: atom_id res chain seq x y z
N MET A 1 22.27 -16.56 -6.07
CA MET A 1 22.15 -15.37 -5.19
C MET A 1 21.02 -14.46 -5.69
N THR A 2 19.78 -14.97 -5.81
CA THR A 2 18.68 -14.30 -6.55
C THR A 2 17.30 -14.38 -5.87
N LYS A 3 17.12 -15.23 -4.85
CA LYS A 3 15.83 -15.42 -4.17
C LYS A 3 15.61 -14.39 -3.05
N ASP A 4 16.68 -14.05 -2.33
CA ASP A 4 16.61 -13.18 -1.15
C ASP A 4 16.43 -11.70 -1.51
N THR A 5 17.03 -11.24 -2.61
CA THR A 5 16.86 -9.87 -3.12
C THR A 5 15.41 -9.57 -3.52
N ASN A 6 14.71 -10.56 -4.11
CA ASN A 6 13.30 -10.40 -4.47
C ASN A 6 12.39 -10.39 -3.24
N LYS A 7 12.68 -11.22 -2.24
CA LYS A 7 11.98 -11.18 -0.95
C LYS A 7 12.17 -9.84 -0.25
N PHE A 8 13.40 -9.34 -0.18
CA PHE A 8 13.73 -8.05 0.43
C PHE A 8 13.00 -6.89 -0.27
N ARG A 9 12.94 -6.88 -1.60
CA ARG A 9 12.17 -5.88 -2.37
C ARG A 9 10.69 -5.88 -2.03
N VAL A 10 10.06 -7.05 -1.95
CA VAL A 10 8.64 -7.17 -1.57
C VAL A 10 8.44 -6.67 -0.14
N ILE A 11 9.32 -7.02 0.79
CA ILE A 11 9.24 -6.56 2.18
C ILE A 11 9.36 -5.03 2.24
N PHE A 12 10.38 -4.46 1.62
CA PHE A 12 10.61 -3.02 1.61
C PHE A 12 9.42 -2.26 1.00
N MET A 13 8.90 -2.70 -0.14
CA MET A 13 7.77 -2.04 -0.80
C MET A 13 6.46 -2.18 -0.02
N THR A 14 6.29 -3.28 0.72
CA THR A 14 5.14 -3.46 1.62
C THR A 14 5.18 -2.43 2.74
N LEU A 15 6.35 -2.23 3.35
CA LEU A 15 6.55 -1.24 4.41
C LEU A 15 6.35 0.19 3.89
N VAL A 16 6.89 0.52 2.72
CA VAL A 16 6.67 1.82 2.07
C VAL A 16 5.17 2.05 1.82
N SER A 17 4.46 1.06 1.29
CA SER A 17 3.01 1.16 1.03
C SER A 17 2.21 1.35 2.32
N ALA A 18 2.57 0.63 3.38
CA ALA A 18 1.94 0.76 4.69
C ALA A 18 2.15 2.16 5.30
N LEU A 19 3.38 2.69 5.22
CA LEU A 19 3.71 4.04 5.71
C LEU A 19 2.97 5.13 4.92
N LEU A 20 2.87 4.98 3.60
CA LEU A 20 2.11 5.89 2.75
C LEU A 20 0.61 5.88 3.10
N PHE A 21 0.04 4.69 3.33
CA PHE A 21 -1.35 4.57 3.79
C PHE A 21 -1.59 5.20 5.15
N CYS A 22 -0.69 4.99 6.11
CA CYS A 22 -0.77 5.64 7.42
C CYS A 22 -0.70 7.16 7.29
N SER A 23 0.21 7.66 6.44
CA SER A 23 0.35 9.08 6.13
C SER A 23 -0.93 9.64 5.49
N LEU A 24 -1.57 8.87 4.60
CA LEU A 24 -2.83 9.23 3.97
C LEU A 24 -3.97 9.35 4.99
N ILE A 25 -4.07 8.44 5.96
CA ILE A 25 -5.07 8.55 7.05
C ILE A 25 -4.83 9.80 7.88
N VAL A 26 -3.59 10.04 8.28
CA VAL A 26 -3.23 11.22 9.11
C VAL A 26 -3.54 12.50 8.36
N ALA A 27 -3.09 12.61 7.11
CA ALA A 27 -3.37 13.76 6.25
C ALA A 27 -4.88 13.93 6.01
N GLY A 28 -5.62 12.83 5.81
CA GLY A 28 -7.08 12.85 5.65
C GLY A 28 -7.77 13.41 6.89
N SER A 29 -7.27 13.00 8.07
CA SER A 29 -7.78 13.44 9.36
C SER A 29 -7.44 14.89 9.72
N LEU A 30 -6.46 15.49 9.03
CA LEU A 30 -6.09 16.92 9.14
C LEU A 30 -6.76 17.79 8.06
N SER A 31 -7.43 17.17 7.09
CA SER A 31 -8.01 17.84 5.94
C SER A 31 -9.50 18.12 6.12
N PRO A 32 -10.11 18.94 5.24
CA PRO A 32 -11.56 19.13 5.25
C PRO A 32 -12.37 17.85 4.93
N LEU A 33 -11.74 16.70 4.64
CA LEU A 33 -12.44 15.41 4.57
C LEU A 33 -13.05 14.97 5.91
N THR A 34 -12.60 15.57 7.03
CA THR A 34 -13.20 15.29 8.35
C THR A 34 -14.62 15.81 8.50
N ASP A 35 -15.03 16.75 7.64
CA ASP A 35 -16.39 17.30 7.62
C ASP A 35 -17.30 16.57 6.60
N SER A 36 -16.76 15.59 5.87
CA SER A 36 -17.52 14.80 4.88
C SER A 36 -18.58 13.89 5.49
N GLY A 37 -18.56 13.68 6.82
CA GLY A 37 -19.60 12.92 7.50
C GLY A 37 -19.35 12.70 9.00
N PRO A 38 -20.40 12.31 9.76
CA PRO A 38 -20.34 12.17 11.22
C PRO A 38 -19.40 11.06 11.71
N LYS A 39 -18.98 10.14 10.83
CA LYS A 39 -18.03 9.07 11.11
C LYS A 39 -16.63 9.30 10.50
N ALA A 40 -16.38 10.48 9.96
CA ALA A 40 -15.07 10.78 9.38
C ALA A 40 -14.00 10.85 10.49
N ASN A 41 -12.82 10.32 10.20
CA ASN A 41 -11.72 10.27 11.15
C ASN A 41 -11.19 11.68 11.41
N LYS A 42 -11.30 12.17 12.65
CA LYS A 42 -10.67 13.43 13.07
C LYS A 42 -9.29 13.16 13.66
N PHE A 43 -8.37 14.11 13.46
CA PHE A 43 -7.03 13.97 13.99
C PHE A 43 -7.04 13.75 15.51
N GLY A 44 -6.24 12.79 15.97
CA GLY A 44 -6.13 12.45 17.39
C GLY A 44 -7.29 11.63 17.97
N THR A 45 -8.33 11.32 17.19
CA THR A 45 -9.45 10.49 17.68
C THR A 45 -9.11 9.02 17.73
N TYR A 46 -9.81 8.28 18.60
CA TYR A 46 -9.72 6.82 18.67
C TYR A 46 -9.97 6.16 17.30
N GLY A 47 -10.93 6.68 16.51
CA GLY A 47 -11.23 6.17 15.17
C GLY A 47 -10.04 6.25 14.20
N MET A 48 -9.30 7.36 14.23
CA MET A 48 -8.08 7.52 13.42
C MET A 48 -7.02 6.48 13.80
N TRP A 49 -6.71 6.37 15.10
CA TRP A 49 -5.70 5.43 15.59
C TRP A 49 -6.09 3.97 15.37
N ALA A 50 -7.37 3.62 15.57
CA ALA A 50 -7.90 2.31 15.25
C ALA A 50 -7.77 1.99 13.76
N SER A 51 -8.02 2.97 12.87
CA SER A 51 -7.85 2.79 11.43
C SER A 51 -6.39 2.53 11.06
N ILE A 52 -5.45 3.30 11.63
CA ILE A 52 -4.01 3.08 11.43
C ILE A 52 -3.61 1.68 11.91
N GLY A 53 -4.03 1.30 13.12
CA GLY A 53 -3.76 -0.01 13.69
C GLY A 53 -4.28 -1.15 12.81
N MET A 54 -5.50 -1.04 12.31
CA MET A 54 -6.10 -2.04 11.41
C MET A 54 -5.31 -2.18 10.10
N ILE A 55 -4.93 -1.06 9.47
CA ILE A 55 -4.10 -1.12 8.25
C ILE A 55 -2.76 -1.78 8.54
N LEU A 56 -2.10 -1.42 9.64
CA LEU A 56 -0.82 -2.03 10.01
C LEU A 56 -0.97 -3.54 10.24
N VAL A 57 -2.04 -3.99 10.90
CA VAL A 57 -2.31 -5.42 11.05
C VAL A 57 -2.46 -6.11 9.69
N PHE A 58 -3.24 -5.54 8.76
CA PHE A 58 -3.42 -6.11 7.42
C PHE A 58 -2.16 -6.10 6.56
N TYR A 59 -1.22 -5.18 6.77
CA TYR A 59 0.05 -5.16 6.04
C TYR A 59 1.11 -6.04 6.70
N ILE A 60 1.26 -5.97 8.03
CA ILE A 60 2.34 -6.62 8.77
C ILE A 60 2.06 -8.12 8.97
N LEU A 61 0.82 -8.51 9.26
CA LEU A 61 0.51 -9.92 9.53
C LEU A 61 0.80 -10.83 8.32
N PRO A 62 0.31 -10.54 7.09
CA PRO A 62 0.66 -11.34 5.91
C PRO A 62 2.14 -11.24 5.56
N LEU A 63 2.78 -10.10 5.83
CA LEU A 63 4.21 -9.90 5.59
C LEU A 63 5.07 -10.82 6.47
N ILE A 64 4.73 -10.94 7.77
CA ILE A 64 5.40 -11.87 8.67
C ILE A 64 5.25 -13.30 8.15
N LEU A 65 4.03 -13.71 7.81
CA LEU A 65 3.77 -15.07 7.32
C LEU A 65 4.49 -15.34 5.97
N TYR A 66 4.61 -14.33 5.11
CA TYR A 66 5.43 -14.41 3.89
C TYR A 66 6.92 -14.59 4.20
N MET A 67 7.46 -13.89 5.22
CA MET A 67 8.86 -14.03 5.66
C MET A 67 9.15 -15.43 6.22
N VAL A 68 8.20 -16.03 6.95
CA VAL A 68 8.30 -17.42 7.45
C VAL A 68 8.24 -18.46 6.33
N GLY A 69 7.89 -18.06 5.10
CA GLY A 69 7.97 -18.91 3.90
C GLY A 69 6.62 -19.38 3.37
N VAL A 70 5.50 -18.86 3.89
CA VAL A 70 4.17 -19.15 3.36
C VAL A 70 3.95 -18.38 2.06
N ASN A 71 4.34 -18.98 0.93
CA ASN A 71 4.30 -18.33 -0.39
C ASN A 71 2.89 -17.89 -0.81
N VAL A 72 1.83 -18.54 -0.30
CA VAL A 72 0.42 -18.17 -0.55
C VAL A 72 0.10 -16.78 -0.01
N MET A 73 0.79 -16.31 1.04
CA MET A 73 0.56 -14.98 1.63
C MET A 73 0.83 -13.85 0.66
N LYS A 74 1.69 -14.09 -0.35
CA LYS A 74 1.89 -13.14 -1.44
C LYS A 74 0.60 -12.83 -2.21
N ILE A 75 -0.28 -13.82 -2.39
CA ILE A 75 -1.60 -13.62 -3.02
C ILE A 75 -2.51 -12.84 -2.08
N VAL A 76 -2.50 -13.15 -0.78
CA VAL A 76 -3.29 -12.41 0.22
C VAL A 76 -2.90 -10.92 0.25
N MET A 77 -1.60 -10.64 0.26
CA MET A 77 -1.08 -9.27 0.15
C MET A 77 -1.49 -8.59 -1.16
N ALA A 78 -1.51 -9.33 -2.27
CA ALA A 78 -1.99 -8.82 -3.55
C ALA A 78 -3.49 -8.47 -3.50
N VAL A 79 -4.31 -9.24 -2.79
CA VAL A 79 -5.74 -8.89 -2.60
C VAL A 79 -5.88 -7.61 -1.78
N PHE A 80 -5.13 -7.47 -0.68
CA PHE A 80 -5.14 -6.25 0.14
C PHE A 80 -4.63 -5.02 -0.61
N CYS A 81 -3.58 -5.16 -1.41
CA CYS A 81 -3.09 -4.11 -2.29
C CYS A 81 -4.19 -3.63 -3.25
N GLY A 82 -5.04 -4.55 -3.73
CA GLY A 82 -6.14 -4.26 -4.65
C GLY A 82 -7.27 -3.47 -3.97
N PHE A 83 -7.66 -3.90 -2.77
CA PHE A 83 -8.57 -3.11 -1.92
C PHE A 83 -8.00 -1.73 -1.59
N GLY A 84 -6.69 -1.65 -1.37
CA GLY A 84 -5.98 -0.39 -1.18
C GLY A 84 -6.14 0.54 -2.39
N ILE A 85 -5.89 0.05 -3.61
CA ILE A 85 -6.07 0.82 -4.85
C ILE A 85 -7.53 1.29 -4.99
N LEU A 86 -8.51 0.42 -4.79
CA LEU A 86 -9.93 0.80 -4.85
C LEU A 86 -10.26 1.91 -3.85
N THR A 87 -9.76 1.79 -2.62
CA THR A 87 -9.94 2.81 -1.58
C THR A 87 -9.31 4.15 -2.01
N ILE A 88 -8.08 4.14 -2.51
CA ILE A 88 -7.40 5.35 -2.98
C ILE A 88 -8.15 6.01 -4.14
N LEU A 89 -8.69 5.23 -5.07
CA LEU A 89 -9.49 5.75 -6.18
C LEU A 89 -10.76 6.47 -5.67
N THR A 90 -11.45 5.88 -4.69
CA THR A 90 -12.63 6.55 -4.10
C THR A 90 -12.25 7.87 -3.40
N ILE A 91 -11.16 7.88 -2.64
CA ILE A 91 -10.66 9.09 -1.98
C ILE A 91 -10.25 10.15 -3.01
N LEU A 92 -9.61 9.74 -4.11
CA LEU A 92 -9.20 10.65 -5.19
C LEU A 92 -10.41 11.35 -5.83
N VAL A 93 -11.50 10.62 -6.10
CA VAL A 93 -12.75 11.21 -6.61
C VAL A 93 -13.31 12.23 -5.63
N VAL A 94 -13.34 11.91 -4.34
CA VAL A 94 -13.80 12.86 -3.30
C VAL A 94 -12.94 14.12 -3.27
N ILE A 95 -11.61 13.99 -3.28
CA ILE A 95 -10.68 15.14 -3.29
C ILE A 95 -10.91 16.03 -4.52
N LEU A 96 -11.07 15.43 -5.71
CA LEU A 96 -11.30 16.17 -6.95
C LEU A 96 -12.63 16.94 -6.93
N THR A 97 -13.68 16.36 -6.35
CA THR A 97 -14.98 17.04 -6.22
C THR A 97 -15.02 18.14 -5.17
N MET A 98 -14.25 18.00 -4.08
CA MET A 98 -14.19 19.00 -3.00
C MET A 98 -13.17 20.12 -3.26
N GLY A 99 -12.29 19.95 -4.25
CA GLY A 99 -11.36 20.99 -4.74
C GLY A 99 -10.31 21.45 -3.72
N LYS A 100 -10.01 20.65 -2.69
CA LYS A 100 -9.19 21.09 -1.55
C LYS A 100 -8.22 20.00 -1.07
N SER A 101 -6.98 20.44 -0.79
CA SER A 101 -5.82 19.68 -0.27
C SER A 101 -4.87 19.09 -1.34
N PRO A 102 -3.93 19.90 -1.87
CA PRO A 102 -2.90 19.40 -2.80
C PRO A 102 -1.99 18.35 -2.16
N ILE A 103 -1.75 18.42 -0.86
CA ILE A 103 -0.95 17.45 -0.10
C ILE A 103 -1.59 16.06 -0.16
N LEU A 104 -2.91 16.00 0.04
CA LEU A 104 -3.66 14.74 -0.05
C LEU A 104 -3.66 14.17 -1.47
N LEU A 105 -3.77 15.03 -2.47
CA LEU A 105 -3.71 14.61 -3.87
C LEU A 105 -2.35 13.97 -4.18
N VAL A 106 -1.25 14.59 -3.76
CA VAL A 106 0.11 14.04 -3.90
C VAL A 106 0.24 12.72 -3.15
N LEU A 107 -0.24 12.62 -1.91
CA LEU A 107 -0.21 11.38 -1.13
C LEU A 107 -1.05 10.27 -1.77
N CYS A 108 -2.24 10.57 -2.29
CA CYS A 108 -3.07 9.61 -3.03
C CYS A 108 -2.33 9.05 -4.24
N ILE A 109 -1.74 9.92 -5.07
CA ILE A 109 -0.99 9.50 -6.26
C ILE A 109 0.23 8.67 -5.87
N ALA A 110 1.01 9.12 -4.87
CA ALA A 110 2.18 8.39 -4.39
C ALA A 110 1.80 7.00 -3.86
N THR A 111 0.71 6.90 -3.09
CA THR A 111 0.21 5.63 -2.55
C THR A 111 -0.28 4.71 -3.67
N LEU A 112 -0.97 5.25 -4.68
CA LEU A 112 -1.43 4.49 -5.85
C LEU A 112 -0.26 3.92 -6.64
N ILE A 113 0.76 4.74 -6.93
CA ILE A 113 1.98 4.32 -7.60
C ILE A 113 2.69 3.23 -6.79
N ALA A 114 2.86 3.41 -5.48
CA ALA A 114 3.51 2.43 -4.63
C ALA A 114 2.81 1.06 -4.66
N ASN A 115 1.48 1.04 -4.59
CA ASN A 115 0.70 -0.20 -4.68
C ASN A 115 0.80 -0.86 -6.06
N ILE A 116 0.77 -0.08 -7.16
CA ILE A 116 0.99 -0.62 -8.52
C ILE A 116 2.39 -1.21 -8.66
N LEU A 117 3.41 -0.46 -8.24
CA LEU A 117 4.80 -0.92 -8.25
C LEU A 117 4.99 -2.18 -7.41
N TRP A 118 4.28 -2.31 -6.29
CA TRP A 118 4.27 -3.52 -5.48
C TRP A 118 3.81 -4.73 -6.28
N TYR A 119 2.74 -4.64 -7.08
CA TYR A 119 2.30 -5.75 -7.95
C TYR A 119 3.36 -6.16 -8.96
N PHE A 120 3.98 -5.18 -9.63
CA PHE A 120 5.06 -5.47 -10.56
C PHE A 120 6.21 -6.17 -9.83
N MET A 121 6.67 -5.66 -8.69
CA MET A 121 7.77 -6.30 -7.96
C MET A 121 7.41 -7.67 -7.37
N ALA A 122 6.16 -7.86 -6.95
CA ALA A 122 5.69 -9.14 -6.48
C ALA A 122 5.63 -10.16 -7.63
N PHE A 123 4.95 -9.86 -8.73
CA PHE A 123 4.64 -10.85 -9.77
C PHE A 123 5.58 -10.86 -10.98
N HIS A 124 6.46 -9.87 -11.12
CA HIS A 124 7.47 -9.89 -12.16
C HIS A 124 8.52 -10.97 -11.84
N SER A 125 8.32 -12.13 -12.46
CA SER A 125 9.33 -13.18 -12.51
C SER A 125 10.44 -12.70 -13.44
N PRO A 126 11.72 -12.67 -13.01
CA PRO A 126 12.80 -12.38 -13.92
C PRO A 126 12.75 -13.43 -15.02
N SER A 127 12.46 -12.99 -16.25
CA SER A 127 12.42 -13.87 -17.40
C SER A 127 13.73 -14.65 -17.43
N LYS A 128 13.64 -15.97 -17.61
CA LYS A 128 14.79 -16.87 -17.78
C LYS A 128 15.52 -16.60 -19.12
N LEU A 129 15.67 -15.35 -19.54
CA LEU A 129 16.29 -14.96 -20.80
C LEU A 129 17.81 -14.76 -20.71
N ASN A 130 18.43 -15.16 -19.59
CA ASN A 130 19.89 -15.01 -19.38
C ASN A 130 20.62 -16.32 -19.02
N GLN A 131 19.94 -17.48 -19.05
CA GLN A 131 20.62 -18.78 -18.85
C GLN A 131 21.08 -19.45 -20.16
N GLN A 132 20.62 -18.98 -21.32
CA GLN A 132 21.01 -19.54 -22.62
C GLN A 132 22.27 -18.88 -23.23
N LYS A 133 22.67 -17.69 -22.77
CA LYS A 133 23.84 -16.96 -23.31
C LYS A 133 25.17 -17.29 -22.61
N ARG A 134 25.19 -18.28 -21.71
CA ARG A 134 26.40 -18.78 -21.01
C ARG A 134 26.83 -20.18 -21.46
N ILE A 135 26.15 -20.77 -22.45
CA ILE A 135 26.40 -22.14 -22.94
C ILE A 135 26.72 -22.13 -24.45
N ILE A 136 26.86 -20.95 -25.08
CA ILE A 136 27.31 -20.80 -26.47
C ILE A 136 28.58 -19.96 -26.46
#